data_AF-A0A7K3DQQ5-F1
#
_entry.id   AF-A0A7K3DQQ5-F1
#
_cell.length_a   1.000
_cell.length_b   1.000
_cell.length_c   1.000
_cell.angle_alpha   90.00
_cell.angle_beta   90.00
_cell.angle_gamma   90.00
#
_symmetry.space_group_name_H-M   'P 1'
#
loop_
_entity.id
_entity.type
_entity.pdbx_description
1 polymer ?
#
loop_
_entity_poly.entity_id
_entity_poly.type
_entity_poly.pdbx_seq_one_letter_code
_entity_poly.pdbx_strand_id
1 'polypeptide(L)' 'MKVRLGYSLSGSTHYSAYFSIGSGKTVKKSWGLSSGSYCKSMTGVLNYSGGTFQTPTTHC' A
#
# COMPACT_ATOMS: atom_id res chain seq x y z
N MET A 1 14.02 8.54 6.92
CA MET A 1 13.81 7.52 5.86
C MET A 1 12.54 7.87 5.09
N LYS A 2 12.61 7.99 3.76
CA LYS A 2 11.44 8.25 2.91
C LYS A 2 10.83 6.93 2.47
N VAL A 3 9.53 6.78 2.66
CA VAL A 3 8.75 5.60 2.30
C VAL A 3 7.49 6.04 1.57
N ARG A 4 6.85 5.13 0.84
CA ARG A 4 5.52 5.35 0.27
C ARG A 4 4.69 4.09 0.47
N LEU A 5 3.43 4.29 0.84
CA LEU A 5 2.45 3.23 0.93
C LEU A 5 1.68 3.17 -0.37
N GLY A 6 1.27 1.99 -0.76
CA GLY A 6 0.47 1.78 -1.93
C GLY A 6 -0.34 0.51 -1.82
N TYR A 7 -1.12 0.26 -2.87
CA TYR A 7 -1.82 -0.98 -3.05
C TYR A 7 -1.68 -1.42 -4.50
N SER A 8 -1.57 -2.72 -4.72
CA SER A 8 -1.64 -3.34 -6.03
C SER A 8 -3.00 -3.97 -6.22
N LEU A 9 -3.70 -3.59 -7.28
CA LEU A 9 -5.02 -4.04 -7.66
C LEU A 9 -4.95 -4.61 -9.09
N SER A 10 -5.18 -5.92 -9.23
CA SER A 10 -5.20 -6.60 -10.54
C SER A 10 -3.98 -6.27 -11.44
N GLY A 11 -2.78 -6.20 -10.85
CA GLY A 11 -1.52 -5.89 -11.55
C GLY A 11 -1.18 -4.40 -11.67
N SER A 12 -2.11 -3.49 -11.34
CA SER A 12 -1.84 -2.05 -11.30
C SER A 12 -1.50 -1.60 -9.88
N THR A 13 -0.31 -1.04 -9.70
CA THR A 13 0.13 -0.56 -8.38
C THR A 13 -0.04 0.94 -8.24
N HIS A 14 -0.82 1.36 -7.25
CA HIS A 14 -1.07 2.75 -6.90
C HIS A 14 -0.29 3.10 -5.64
N TYR A 15 0.60 4.08 -5.72
CA TYR A 15 1.37 4.57 -4.58
C TYR A 15 0.87 5.94 -4.12
N SER A 16 0.98 6.19 -2.83
CA SER A 16 0.90 7.52 -2.26
C SER A 16 2.16 8.34 -2.60
N ALA A 17 2.10 9.64 -2.35
CA ALA A 17 3.30 10.46 -2.26
C ALA A 17 4.28 9.88 -1.22
N TYR A 18 5.57 10.14 -1.42
CA TYR A 18 6.60 9.80 -0.45
C TYR A 18 6.41 10.60 0.84
N PHE A 19 6.58 9.94 1.97
CA PHE A 19 6.53 10.55 3.30
C PHE A 19 7.64 10.00 4.18
N SER A 20 7.94 10.70 5.26
CA SER A 20 8.90 10.25 6.27
C SER A 20 8.17 9.49 7.37
N ILE A 21 8.66 8.33 7.75
CA ILE A 21 8.16 7.54 8.90
C ILE A 21 9.26 7.41 9.94
N GLY A 22 8.90 7.60 11.21
CA GLY A 22 9.78 7.34 12.35
C GLY A 22 9.79 5.86 12.73
N SER A 23 10.88 5.38 13.35
CA SER A 23 10.95 4.00 13.85
C SER A 23 9.83 3.72 14.86
N GLY A 24 9.18 2.55 14.76
CA GLY A 24 8.07 2.15 15.64
C GLY A 24 6.75 2.89 15.41
N LYS A 25 6.65 3.76 14.39
CA LYS A 25 5.39 4.44 14.05
C LYS A 25 4.59 3.61 13.06
N THR A 26 3.31 3.42 13.35
CA THR A 26 2.34 2.86 12.40
C THR A 26 1.73 3.99 11.60
N VAL A 27 1.92 3.98 10.29
CA VAL A 27 1.24 4.91 9.38
C VAL A 27 0.17 4.14 8.62
N LYS A 28 -1.03 4.70 8.58
CA LYS A 28 -2.16 4.16 7.82
C LYS A 28 -2.50 5.15 6.71
N LYS A 29 -2.76 4.63 5.51
CA LYS A 29 -3.37 5.39 4.42
C LYS A 29 -4.65 4.70 4.01
N SER A 30 -5.68 5.51 3.80
CA SER A 30 -6.96 5.07 3.28
C SER A 30 -7.04 5.49 1.83
N TRP A 31 -7.52 4.59 0.98
CA TRP A 31 -7.80 4.87 -0.42
C TRP A 31 -9.30 4.76 -0.64
N GLY A 32 -9.88 5.80 -1.25
CA GLY A 32 -11.27 5.78 -1.69
C GLY A 32 -11.38 4.90 -2.92
N LEU A 33 -11.60 3.60 -2.71
CA LEU A 33 -11.78 2.64 -3.80
C LEU A 33 -13.27 2.55 -4.15
N SER A 34 -13.57 2.38 -5.44
CA SER A 34 -14.92 2.07 -5.87
C SER A 34 -15.37 0.73 -5.27
N SER A 35 -16.67 0.57 -5.01
CA SER A 35 -17.25 -0.65 -4.41
C SER A 35 -16.84 -1.94 -5.13
N GLY A 36 -16.71 -1.91 -6.46
CA GLY A 36 -16.25 -3.05 -7.26
C GLY A 36 -14.77 -3.42 -7.11
N SER A 37 -13.98 -2.60 -6.41
CA SER A 37 -12.57 -2.86 -6.13
C SER A 37 -12.34 -3.62 -4.82
N TYR A 38 -13.33 -3.64 -3.92
CA TYR A 38 -13.23 -4.37 -2.65
C TYR A 38 -13.18 -5.89 -2.90
N CYS A 39 -13.97 -6.42 -3.84
CA CYS A 39 -13.96 -7.85 -4.18
C CYS A 39 -12.78 -8.28 -5.06
N LYS A 40 -11.84 -7.37 -5.37
CA LYS A 40 -10.68 -7.67 -6.22
C LYS A 40 -9.46 -7.92 -5.35
N SER A 41 -8.58 -8.81 -5.82
CA SER A 41 -7.32 -9.12 -5.16
C SER A 41 -6.50 -7.85 -4.95
N MET A 42 -6.38 -7.44 -3.69
CA MET A 42 -5.63 -6.25 -3.32
C MET A 42 -4.44 -6.61 -2.43
N THR A 43 -3.27 -6.12 -2.80
CA THR A 43 -2.03 -6.31 -2.05
C THR A 43 -1.55 -4.96 -1.53
N GLY A 44 -1.45 -4.77 -0.23
CA GLY A 44 -0.78 -3.59 0.33
C GLY A 44 0.70 -3.64 0.01
N VAL A 45 1.30 -2.51 -0.38
CA VAL A 45 2.73 -2.43 -0.67
C VAL A 45 3.35 -1.24 0.05
N LEU A 46 4.48 -1.46 0.71
CA LEU A 46 5.31 -0.44 1.34
C LEU A 46 6.63 -0.41 0.59
N ASN A 47 6.87 0.67 -0.15
CA ASN A 47 8.14 0.87 -0.82
C ASN A 47 9.01 1.83 -0.01
N TYR A 48 10.25 1.43 0.25
CA TYR A 48 11.24 2.20 0.98
C TYR A 48 12.60 2.10 0.30
N SER A 49 13.55 2.95 0.68
CA SER A 49 14.86 3.05 0.01
C SER A 49 15.68 1.75 -0.04
N GLY A 50 15.34 0.74 0.78
CA GLY A 50 16.05 -0.53 0.88
C GLY A 50 15.20 -1.75 0.49
N GLY A 51 14.01 -1.55 -0.12
CA GLY A 51 13.18 -2.67 -0.55
C GLY A 51 11.69 -2.33 -0.69
N THR A 52 10.92 -3.37 -0.96
CA THR A 52 9.45 -3.31 -0.96
C THR A 52 8.93 -4.41 -0.06
N PHE A 53 8.12 -4.05 0.93
CA PHE A 53 7.32 -5.00 1.70
C PHE A 53 5.93 -5.09 1.09
N GLN A 54 5.41 -6.30 0.96
CA GLN A 54 4.04 -6.53 0.51
C GLN A 54 3.26 -7.16 1.66
N THR A 55 2.05 -6.68 1.92
CA THR A 55 1.11 -7.37 2.81
C THR A 55 0.50 -8.54 2.05
N PRO A 56 -0.01 -9.57 2.75
CA PRO A 56 -0.77 -10.64 2.11
C PRO A 56 -1.91 -10.07 1.26
N THR A 57 -2.18 -10.70 0.12
CA THR A 57 -3.35 -10.38 -0.71
C THR A 57 -4.61 -10.63 0.10
N THR A 58 -5.44 -9.60 0.23
CA THR A 58 -6.79 -9.77 0.79
C THR A 58 -7.70 -10.07 -0.39
N HIS A 59 -8.31 -11.26 -0.38
CA HIS A 59 -9.44 -11.62 -1.23
C HIS A 59 -10.71 -11.53 -0.38
N CYS A 60 -11.76 -10.92 -0.91
CA CYS A 60 -13.12 -11.11 -0.37
C CYS A 60 -13.64 -12.49 -0.73
#